data_AF-A0A7J0AKH2-F1
#
_entry.id   AF-A0A7J0AKH2-F1
#
_cell.length_a   1.000
_cell.length_b   1.000
_cell.length_c   1.000
_cell.angle_alpha   90.00
_cell.angle_beta   90.00
_cell.angle_gamma   90.00
#
_symmetry.space_group_name_H-M   'P 1'
#
loop_
_entity.id
_entity.type
_entity.pdbx_description
1 polymer ?
#
loop_
_entity_poly.entity_id
_entity_poly.type
_entity_poly.pdbx_seq_one_letter_code
_entity_poly.pdbx_strand_id
1 'polypeptide(L)'
;MQTISINFIVPQGWHELSDKQLRYVYQLLAQNFTSDEVKTLCLLHWTGTKVIGKQNGDGYLLRKGRFLFEVTPLTLAELLPNLDWLGSLPPTPIRPVKLKHRPGIAADFDEVPFEQYIIVDNLYQGYLQTQDDALLDEIASVVYPGIKTPLAPDERIAIFYWVASLKSSLASRYPDFFSGNPETDDGNLLANSQSPISRSRIEDAVNAQIRALTKGDVTKEAEVLALDTHRALTELNAQAREYKQLNSQLNKK
;
A
#
# COMPACT_ATOMS: atom_id res chain seq x y z
N MET A 1 46.01 -7.94 -16.60
CA MET A 1 44.65 -7.40 -16.77
C MET A 1 44.33 -6.55 -15.55
N GLN A 2 43.96 -5.29 -15.72
CA GLN A 2 43.44 -4.49 -14.62
C GLN A 2 41.96 -4.82 -14.44
N THR A 3 41.62 -5.39 -13.29
CA THR A 3 40.22 -5.66 -12.93
C THR A 3 39.60 -4.36 -12.43
N ILE A 4 38.50 -3.93 -13.07
CA ILE A 4 37.68 -2.81 -12.59
C ILE A 4 36.47 -3.41 -11.89
N SER A 5 36.25 -3.05 -10.62
CA SER A 5 35.08 -3.46 -9.84
C SER A 5 34.06 -2.32 -9.80
N ILE A 6 32.81 -2.61 -10.16
CA ILE A 6 31.73 -1.62 -10.22
C ILE A 6 30.59 -2.10 -9.31
N ASN A 7 30.43 -1.42 -8.18
CA ASN A 7 29.42 -1.77 -7.20
C ASN A 7 28.11 -1.03 -7.46
N PHE A 8 27.01 -1.78 -7.50
CA PHE A 8 25.64 -1.28 -7.50
C PHE A 8 25.10 -1.38 -6.07
N ILE A 9 24.85 -0.23 -5.44
CA ILE A 9 24.30 -0.16 -4.09
C ILE A 9 22.84 0.27 -4.24
N VAL A 10 21.92 -0.62 -3.87
CA VAL A 10 20.48 -0.41 -3.98
C VAL A 10 19.80 -0.73 -2.64
N PRO A 11 18.61 -0.15 -2.39
CA PRO A 11 17.78 -0.49 -1.24
C PRO A 11 17.42 -1.98 -1.23
N GLN A 12 17.33 -2.58 -0.04
CA GLN A 12 16.98 -3.98 0.18
C GLN A 12 15.46 -4.20 0.30
N GLY A 13 14.69 -3.13 0.45
CA GLY A 13 13.23 -3.20 0.55
C GLY A 13 12.58 -1.83 0.59
N TRP A 14 11.24 -1.82 0.60
CA TRP A 14 10.43 -0.60 0.64
C TRP A 14 10.79 0.32 1.81
N HIS A 15 11.10 -0.25 2.98
CA HIS A 15 11.41 0.50 4.21
C HIS A 15 12.72 1.32 4.14
N GLU A 16 13.63 1.01 3.20
CA GLU A 16 14.87 1.75 3.00
C GLU A 16 14.74 2.87 1.95
N LEU A 17 13.59 2.97 1.27
CA LEU A 17 13.38 3.97 0.24
C LEU A 17 13.27 5.37 0.83
N SER A 18 14.12 6.27 0.35
CA SER A 18 13.90 7.71 0.55
C SER A 18 12.66 8.19 -0.22
N ASP A 19 12.06 9.30 0.20
CA ASP A 19 10.90 9.91 -0.46
C ASP A 19 11.12 10.14 -1.97
N LYS A 20 12.34 10.51 -2.37
CA LYS A 20 12.70 10.69 -3.79
C LYS A 20 12.71 9.37 -4.57
N GLN A 21 13.25 8.31 -3.97
CA GLN A 21 13.27 7.00 -4.61
C GLN A 21 11.88 6.40 -4.70
N LEU A 22 11.07 6.56 -3.64
CA LEU A 22 9.70 6.10 -3.59
C LEU A 22 8.83 6.74 -4.69
N ARG A 23 8.92 8.07 -4.84
CA ARG A 23 8.22 8.78 -5.94
C ARG A 23 8.64 8.29 -7.31
N TYR A 24 9.93 8.02 -7.50
CA TYR A 24 10.42 7.53 -8.77
C TYR A 24 9.79 6.18 -9.12
N VAL A 25 9.64 5.26 -8.16
CA VAL A 25 8.92 3.99 -8.37
C VAL A 25 7.48 4.25 -8.81
N TYR A 26 6.73 5.10 -8.09
CA TYR A 26 5.34 5.41 -8.45
C TYR A 26 5.19 6.10 -9.81
N GLN A 27 6.14 6.96 -10.17
CA GLN A 27 6.20 7.57 -11.49
C GLN A 27 6.36 6.53 -12.61
N LEU A 28 7.19 5.51 -12.40
CA LEU A 28 7.36 4.43 -13.38
C LEU A 28 6.11 3.55 -13.47
N LEU A 29 5.50 3.21 -12.33
CA LEU A 29 4.25 2.45 -12.31
C LEU A 29 3.11 3.17 -13.02
N ALA A 30 2.99 4.49 -12.82
CA ALA A 30 1.98 5.31 -13.50
C ALA A 30 2.20 5.42 -15.02
N GLN A 31 3.41 5.17 -15.50
CA GLN A 31 3.74 5.09 -16.93
C GLN A 31 3.51 3.69 -17.53
N ASN A 32 2.99 2.74 -16.74
CA ASN A 32 2.73 1.36 -17.14
C ASN A 32 3.98 0.59 -17.60
N PHE A 33 5.15 0.90 -17.04
CA PHE A 33 6.33 0.07 -17.22
C PHE A 33 6.11 -1.33 -16.62
N THR A 34 6.65 -2.35 -17.28
CA THR A 34 6.67 -3.72 -16.77
C THR A 34 7.55 -3.84 -15.52
N SER A 35 7.38 -4.92 -14.75
CA SER A 35 8.16 -5.15 -13.53
C SER A 35 9.67 -5.09 -13.77
N ASP A 36 10.16 -5.73 -14.84
CA ASP A 36 11.59 -5.76 -15.15
C ASP A 36 12.11 -4.41 -15.66
N GLU A 37 11.28 -3.63 -16.39
CA GLU A 37 11.60 -2.26 -16.76
C GLU A 37 11.70 -1.35 -15.53
N VAL A 38 10.75 -1.46 -14.58
CA VAL A 38 10.78 -0.71 -13.32
C VAL A 38 12.05 -1.03 -12.53
N LYS A 39 12.37 -2.32 -12.35
CA LYS A 39 13.59 -2.76 -11.64
C LYS A 39 14.85 -2.24 -12.34
N THR A 40 14.93 -2.35 -13.67
CA THR A 40 16.09 -1.88 -14.45
C THR A 40 16.27 -0.37 -14.32
N LEU A 41 15.19 0.40 -14.48
CA LEU A 41 15.21 1.86 -14.38
C LEU A 41 15.56 2.31 -12.96
N CYS A 42 15.05 1.62 -11.92
CA CYS A 42 15.41 1.88 -10.53
C CYS A 42 16.88 1.57 -10.24
N LEU A 43 17.39 0.41 -10.69
CA LEU A 43 18.78 0.01 -10.57
C LEU A 43 19.73 1.07 -11.14
N LEU A 44 19.47 1.52 -12.36
CA LEU A 44 20.30 2.52 -13.04
C LEU A 44 20.19 3.89 -12.35
N HIS A 45 18.96 4.33 -12.06
CA HIS A 45 18.72 5.65 -11.46
C HIS A 45 19.31 5.77 -10.05
N TRP A 46 19.08 4.80 -9.17
CA TRP A 46 19.54 4.85 -7.78
C TRP A 46 21.06 4.72 -7.65
N THR A 47 21.72 4.03 -8.58
CA THR A 47 23.17 3.91 -8.59
C THR A 47 23.88 5.05 -9.33
N GLY A 48 23.12 6.00 -9.88
CA GLY A 48 23.65 7.10 -10.69
C GLY A 48 24.29 6.64 -12.00
N THR A 49 23.87 5.48 -12.50
CA THR A 49 24.38 4.86 -13.72
C THR A 49 23.56 5.34 -14.92
N LYS A 50 24.24 5.80 -15.97
CA LYS A 50 23.60 6.34 -17.18
C LYS A 50 23.97 5.51 -18.40
N VAL A 51 23.00 5.23 -19.26
CA VAL A 51 23.24 4.65 -20.59
C VAL A 51 23.78 5.74 -21.51
N ILE A 52 24.95 5.52 -22.09
CA ILE A 52 25.61 6.46 -23.01
C ILE A 52 25.28 6.13 -24.47
N GLY A 53 25.22 4.84 -24.81
CA GLY A 53 24.88 4.40 -26.15
C GLY A 53 24.96 2.89 -26.30
N LYS A 54 24.31 2.38 -27.34
CA LYS A 54 24.40 0.99 -27.77
C LYS A 54 25.71 0.77 -28.53
N GLN A 55 26.40 -0.34 -28.28
CA GLN A 55 27.59 -0.75 -29.02
C GLN A 55 27.21 -1.51 -30.29
N ASN A 56 28.17 -1.83 -31.15
CA ASN A 56 27.93 -2.52 -32.42
C ASN A 56 27.40 -3.97 -32.26
N GLY A 57 27.32 -4.50 -31.03
CA GLY A 57 26.67 -5.77 -30.68
C GLY A 57 25.47 -5.59 -29.74
N ASP A 58 25.26 -6.55 -28.84
CA ASP A 58 24.21 -6.48 -27.81
C ASP A 58 24.63 -5.73 -26.54
N GLY A 59 25.85 -5.21 -26.49
CA GLY A 59 26.38 -4.43 -25.38
C GLY A 59 25.85 -2.99 -25.35
N TYR A 60 25.71 -2.47 -24.13
CA TYR A 60 25.45 -1.06 -23.86
C TYR A 60 26.63 -0.46 -23.10
N LEU A 61 27.04 0.75 -23.49
CA LEU A 61 28.02 1.51 -22.73
C LEU A 61 27.33 2.27 -21.62
N LEU A 62 27.66 1.94 -20.38
CA LEU A 62 27.16 2.60 -19.18
C LEU A 62 28.24 3.51 -18.57
N ARG A 63 27.80 4.58 -17.92
CA ARG A 63 28.64 5.48 -17.14
C ARG A 63 28.18 5.53 -15.70
N LYS A 64 29.07 5.24 -14.77
CA LYS A 64 28.86 5.45 -13.32
C LYS A 64 29.97 6.33 -12.77
N GLY A 65 29.64 7.58 -12.45
CA GLY A 65 30.63 8.59 -12.09
C GLY A 65 31.64 8.83 -13.22
N ARG A 66 32.92 8.51 -12.96
CA ARG A 66 34.01 8.63 -13.95
C ARG A 66 34.27 7.34 -14.74
N PHE A 67 33.66 6.23 -14.34
CA PHE A 67 33.89 4.94 -14.98
C PHE A 67 32.93 4.74 -16.15
N LEU A 68 33.49 4.30 -17.27
CA LEU A 68 32.77 3.83 -18.44
C LEU A 68 33.00 2.33 -18.57
N PHE A 69 31.93 1.57 -18.79
CA PHE A 69 31.99 0.12 -18.85
C PHE A 69 30.89 -0.41 -19.74
N GLU A 70 31.17 -1.53 -20.40
CA GLU A 70 30.22 -2.22 -21.26
C GLU A 70 29.44 -3.26 -20.45
N VAL A 71 28.14 -3.35 -20.68
CA VAL A 71 27.24 -4.31 -20.03
C VAL A 71 26.27 -4.86 -21.05
N THR A 72 26.00 -6.17 -21.01
CA THR A 72 24.95 -6.80 -21.81
C THR A 72 23.60 -6.79 -21.07
N PRO A 73 22.45 -6.80 -21.77
CA PRO A 73 21.14 -6.96 -21.14
C PRO A 73 21.05 -8.15 -20.19
N LEU A 74 21.68 -9.27 -20.56
CA LEU A 74 21.74 -10.46 -19.71
C LEU A 74 22.42 -10.18 -18.36
N THR A 75 23.54 -9.45 -18.37
CA THR A 75 24.26 -9.08 -17.14
C THR A 75 23.42 -8.17 -16.25
N LEU A 76 22.64 -7.24 -16.82
CA LEU A 76 21.70 -6.43 -16.02
C LEU A 76 20.55 -7.29 -15.48
N ALA A 77 20.02 -8.21 -16.29
CA ALA A 77 18.95 -9.11 -15.90
C ALA A 77 19.31 -9.96 -14.68
N GLU A 78 20.56 -10.45 -14.62
CA GLU A 78 21.10 -11.19 -13.47
C GLU A 78 21.09 -10.40 -12.15
N LEU A 79 21.03 -9.06 -12.21
CA LEU A 79 20.97 -8.21 -11.02
C LEU A 79 19.53 -7.96 -10.54
N LEU A 80 18.53 -8.11 -11.42
CA LEU A 80 17.12 -7.78 -11.12
C LEU A 80 16.50 -8.59 -9.98
N PRO A 81 16.88 -9.86 -9.70
CA PRO A 81 16.35 -10.58 -8.55
C PRO A 81 16.58 -9.89 -7.19
N ASN A 82 17.63 -9.06 -7.07
CA ASN A 82 17.87 -8.25 -5.86
C ASN A 82 16.82 -7.14 -5.65
N LEU A 83 15.97 -6.90 -6.65
CA LEU A 83 14.89 -5.92 -6.66
C LEU A 83 13.51 -6.56 -6.84
N ASP A 84 13.39 -7.89 -6.70
CA ASP A 84 12.11 -8.59 -6.86
C ASP A 84 11.02 -8.11 -5.90
N TRP A 85 11.42 -7.61 -4.74
CA TRP A 85 10.52 -7.00 -3.76
C TRP A 85 9.73 -5.80 -4.30
N LEU A 86 10.22 -5.10 -5.34
CA LEU A 86 9.48 -4.01 -6.01
C LEU A 86 8.24 -4.51 -6.76
N GLY A 87 8.20 -5.79 -7.13
CA GLY A 87 7.04 -6.41 -7.78
C GLY A 87 5.92 -6.77 -6.80
N SER A 88 6.13 -6.58 -5.50
CA SER A 88 5.18 -6.91 -4.43
C SER A 88 4.72 -5.66 -3.68
N LEU A 89 3.52 -5.72 -3.10
CA LEU A 89 3.03 -4.64 -2.25
C LEU A 89 3.92 -4.50 -0.99
N PRO A 90 4.13 -3.27 -0.49
CA PRO A 90 4.89 -3.04 0.73
C PRO A 90 4.23 -3.75 1.93
N PRO A 91 4.98 -4.50 2.75
CA PRO A 91 4.43 -5.20 3.91
C PRO A 91 4.10 -4.26 5.08
N THR A 92 4.67 -3.06 5.07
CA THR A 92 4.44 -2.00 6.07
C THR A 92 3.87 -0.77 5.37
N PRO A 93 3.01 0.01 6.05
CA PRO A 93 2.41 1.20 5.47
C PRO A 93 3.51 2.17 5.02
N ILE A 94 3.53 2.49 3.73
CA ILE A 94 4.52 3.41 3.17
C ILE A 94 3.84 4.48 2.33
N ARG A 95 4.29 5.72 2.50
CA ARG A 95 3.78 6.88 1.77
C ARG A 95 4.88 7.91 1.58
N PRO A 96 4.74 8.81 0.60
CA PRO A 96 5.53 10.03 0.59
C PRO A 96 5.30 10.85 1.87
N VAL A 97 6.34 11.51 2.38
CA VAL A 97 6.22 12.32 3.61
C VAL A 97 5.30 13.53 3.37
N LYS A 98 5.42 14.12 2.18
CA LYS A 98 4.58 15.22 1.70
C LYS A 98 3.97 14.86 0.35
N LEU A 99 2.83 15.43 -0.01
CA LEU A 99 2.28 15.34 -1.36
C LEU A 99 1.76 16.72 -1.74
N LYS A 100 2.13 17.26 -2.92
CA LYS A 100 1.92 18.67 -3.29
C LYS A 100 2.21 19.67 -2.14
N HIS A 101 3.36 19.50 -1.48
CA HIS A 101 3.80 20.30 -0.33
C HIS A 101 2.99 20.17 0.96
N ARG A 102 1.94 19.34 1.01
CA ARG A 102 1.17 19.06 2.23
C ARG A 102 1.74 17.85 2.96
N PRO A 103 1.92 17.89 4.29
CA PRO A 103 2.28 16.71 5.07
C PRO A 103 1.11 15.74 5.13
N GLY A 104 1.40 14.44 5.08
CA GLY A 104 0.40 13.39 5.31
C GLY A 104 0.23 13.09 6.80
N ILE A 105 -0.91 12.51 7.16
CA ILE A 105 -1.19 11.93 8.50
C ILE A 105 -0.29 10.72 8.79
N ALA A 106 -0.29 10.18 10.01
CA ALA A 106 0.51 9.00 10.36
C ALA A 106 0.30 7.84 9.36
N ALA A 107 1.40 7.24 8.87
CA ALA A 107 1.32 6.26 7.78
C ALA A 107 0.59 4.98 8.18
N ASP A 108 0.72 4.60 9.44
CA ASP A 108 0.06 3.46 10.08
C ASP A 108 -1.31 3.79 10.69
N PHE A 109 -1.73 5.05 10.63
CA PHE A 109 -2.93 5.57 11.29
C PHE A 109 -2.84 5.58 12.83
N ASP A 110 -1.63 5.72 13.37
CA ASP A 110 -1.43 6.02 14.79
C ASP A 110 -1.93 7.42 15.15
N GLU A 111 -2.67 7.52 16.26
CA GLU A 111 -3.33 8.75 16.74
C GLU A 111 -4.32 9.37 15.72
N VAL A 112 -4.78 8.58 14.75
CA VAL A 112 -5.75 9.01 13.73
C VAL A 112 -7.16 8.57 14.14
N PRO A 113 -8.18 9.46 14.11
CA PRO A 113 -9.55 9.09 14.42
C PRO A 113 -10.08 7.94 13.57
N PHE A 114 -10.81 7.02 14.18
CA PHE A 114 -11.36 5.84 13.52
C PHE A 114 -12.32 6.20 12.39
N GLU A 115 -13.07 7.29 12.52
CA GLU A 115 -13.87 7.86 11.43
C GLU A 115 -13.06 8.06 10.15
N GLN A 116 -11.84 8.58 10.29
CA GLN A 116 -10.98 8.88 9.15
C GLN A 116 -10.50 7.59 8.47
N TYR A 117 -10.22 6.55 9.24
CA TYR A 117 -9.94 5.21 8.71
C TYR A 117 -11.14 4.64 7.94
N ILE A 118 -12.35 4.72 8.51
CA ILE A 118 -13.58 4.23 7.85
C ILE A 118 -13.78 4.93 6.50
N ILE A 119 -13.64 6.26 6.45
CA ILE A 119 -13.79 7.03 5.20
C ILE A 119 -12.78 6.53 4.15
N VAL A 120 -11.50 6.39 4.53
CA VAL A 120 -10.45 5.94 3.62
C VAL A 120 -10.70 4.52 3.14
N ASP A 121 -11.10 3.61 4.03
CA ASP A 121 -11.38 2.22 3.67
C ASP A 121 -12.54 2.12 2.68
N ASN A 122 -13.63 2.87 2.92
CA ASN A 122 -14.81 2.91 2.05
C ASN A 122 -14.48 3.46 0.66
N LEU A 123 -13.79 4.59 0.58
CA LEU A 123 -13.36 5.17 -0.69
C LEU A 123 -12.44 4.21 -1.46
N TYR A 124 -11.55 3.52 -0.75
CA TYR A 124 -10.66 2.54 -1.35
C TYR A 124 -11.42 1.30 -1.87
N GLN A 125 -12.41 0.79 -1.12
CA GLN A 125 -13.29 -0.27 -1.60
C GLN A 125 -14.08 0.17 -2.84
N GLY A 126 -14.59 1.41 -2.85
CA GLY A 126 -15.22 2.00 -4.03
C GLY A 126 -14.29 2.00 -5.24
N TYR A 127 -13.03 2.44 -5.06
CA TYR A 127 -12.02 2.47 -6.12
C TYR A 127 -11.74 1.08 -6.69
N LEU A 128 -11.58 0.06 -5.85
CA LEU A 128 -11.34 -1.31 -6.31
C LEU A 128 -12.44 -1.83 -7.23
N GLN A 129 -13.69 -1.38 -7.04
CA GLN A 129 -14.84 -1.80 -7.84
C GLN A 129 -15.01 -0.98 -9.12
N THR A 130 -14.92 0.35 -9.02
CA THR A 130 -15.27 1.26 -10.12
C THR A 130 -14.06 1.62 -10.97
N GLN A 131 -12.85 1.47 -10.42
CA GLN A 131 -11.61 2.02 -10.98
C GLN A 131 -11.70 3.53 -11.23
N ASP A 132 -12.51 4.23 -10.43
CA ASP A 132 -12.69 5.69 -10.54
C ASP A 132 -11.60 6.44 -9.78
N ASP A 133 -10.66 7.03 -10.53
CA ASP A 133 -9.57 7.84 -10.01
C ASP A 133 -9.99 8.99 -9.07
N ALA A 134 -11.23 9.49 -9.20
CA ALA A 134 -11.74 10.53 -8.30
C ALA A 134 -11.76 10.06 -6.84
N LEU A 135 -11.98 8.75 -6.60
CA LEU A 135 -11.98 8.18 -5.26
C LEU A 135 -10.58 8.21 -4.62
N LEU A 136 -9.51 8.04 -5.41
CA LEU A 136 -8.14 8.22 -4.91
C LEU A 136 -7.84 9.68 -4.58
N ASP A 137 -8.39 10.63 -5.36
CA ASP A 137 -8.27 12.07 -5.09
C ASP A 137 -9.02 12.46 -3.79
N GLU A 138 -10.17 11.83 -3.52
CA GLU A 138 -10.91 11.99 -2.26
C GLU A 138 -10.14 11.41 -1.07
N ILE A 139 -9.59 10.19 -1.18
CA ILE A 139 -8.71 9.62 -0.15
C ILE A 139 -7.56 10.57 0.14
N ALA A 140 -6.91 11.11 -0.89
CA ALA A 140 -5.81 12.06 -0.73
C ALA A 140 -6.21 13.30 0.07
N SER A 141 -7.43 13.80 -0.13
CA SER A 141 -7.97 14.95 0.61
C SER A 141 -8.14 14.67 2.10
N VAL A 142 -8.43 13.41 2.43
CA VAL A 142 -8.52 12.92 3.82
C VAL A 142 -7.13 12.74 4.42
N VAL A 143 -6.21 12.08 3.71
CA VAL A 143 -4.91 11.67 4.30
C VAL A 143 -3.78 12.70 4.14
N TYR A 144 -3.95 13.71 3.29
CA TYR A 144 -3.11 14.90 3.17
C TYR A 144 -3.96 16.17 3.34
N PRO A 145 -4.19 16.64 4.58
CA PRO A 145 -5.07 17.78 4.84
C PRO A 145 -4.73 19.03 4.01
N GLY A 146 -5.73 19.51 3.25
CA GLY A 146 -5.62 20.71 2.41
C GLY A 146 -4.84 20.52 1.10
N ILE A 147 -4.61 19.28 0.66
CA ILE A 147 -4.07 18.98 -0.67
C ILE A 147 -5.02 19.47 -1.77
N LYS A 148 -4.46 19.87 -2.91
CA LYS A 148 -5.23 20.28 -4.07
C LYS A 148 -5.41 19.11 -5.03
N THR A 149 -6.65 18.77 -5.33
CA THR A 149 -7.04 17.80 -6.36
C THR A 149 -7.29 18.52 -7.70
N PRO A 150 -7.25 17.82 -8.86
CA PRO A 150 -6.96 16.40 -9.03
C PRO A 150 -5.48 16.08 -8.83
N LEU A 151 -5.16 14.85 -8.40
CA LEU A 151 -3.78 14.38 -8.30
C LEU A 151 -3.21 13.99 -9.67
N ALA A 152 -1.88 14.02 -9.79
CA ALA A 152 -1.20 13.42 -10.93
C ALA A 152 -1.26 11.88 -10.85
N PRO A 153 -1.12 11.14 -11.96
CA PRO A 153 -1.21 9.68 -11.96
C PRO A 153 -0.25 9.00 -10.98
N ASP A 154 1.00 9.46 -10.88
CA ASP A 154 2.01 8.94 -9.94
C ASP A 154 1.65 9.20 -8.47
N GLU A 155 1.00 10.33 -8.20
CA GLU A 155 0.50 10.66 -6.87
C GLU A 155 -0.68 9.75 -6.48
N ARG A 156 -1.55 9.41 -7.42
CA ARG A 156 -2.65 8.43 -7.20
C ARG A 156 -2.12 7.04 -6.92
N ILE A 157 -1.09 6.59 -7.65
CA ILE A 157 -0.40 5.32 -7.34
C ILE A 157 0.16 5.36 -5.91
N ALA A 158 0.74 6.49 -5.47
CA ALA A 158 1.23 6.62 -4.11
C ALA A 158 0.12 6.45 -3.06
N ILE A 159 -1.07 7.02 -3.29
CA ILE A 159 -2.25 6.85 -2.42
C ILE A 159 -2.71 5.39 -2.40
N PHE A 160 -2.82 4.77 -3.58
CA PHE A 160 -3.21 3.36 -3.71
C PHE A 160 -2.26 2.44 -2.92
N TYR A 161 -0.94 2.58 -3.14
CA TYR A 161 0.06 1.76 -2.45
C TYR A 161 0.05 1.99 -0.94
N TRP A 162 -0.18 3.23 -0.49
CA TRP A 162 -0.30 3.51 0.93
C TRP A 162 -1.48 2.78 1.55
N VAL A 163 -2.69 2.93 1.00
CA VAL A 163 -3.88 2.27 1.57
C VAL A 163 -3.76 0.75 1.48
N ALA A 164 -3.25 0.21 0.37
CA ALA A 164 -3.03 -1.23 0.22
C ALA A 164 -2.09 -1.80 1.30
N SER A 165 -0.95 -1.14 1.52
CA SER A 165 0.03 -1.56 2.54
C SER A 165 -0.49 -1.34 3.97
N LEU A 166 -1.28 -0.28 4.21
CA LEU A 166 -2.00 -0.08 5.46
C LEU A 166 -2.95 -1.23 5.76
N LYS A 167 -3.82 -1.60 4.82
CA LYS A 167 -4.77 -2.71 5.00
C LYS A 167 -4.05 -4.02 5.28
N SER A 168 -2.98 -4.33 4.55
CA SER A 168 -2.17 -5.54 4.78
C SER A 168 -1.55 -5.57 6.19
N SER A 169 -1.00 -4.44 6.63
CA SER A 169 -0.43 -4.29 7.97
C SER A 169 -1.49 -4.43 9.08
N LEU A 170 -2.66 -3.79 8.91
CA LEU A 170 -3.77 -3.88 9.87
C LEU A 170 -4.36 -5.30 9.93
N ALA A 171 -4.51 -5.97 8.78
CA ALA A 171 -4.96 -7.36 8.71
C ALA A 171 -4.01 -8.31 9.44
N SER A 172 -2.70 -8.09 9.30
CA SER A 172 -1.68 -8.87 10.00
C SER A 172 -1.69 -8.60 11.51
N ARG A 173 -2.00 -7.37 11.94
CA ARG A 173 -2.03 -6.97 13.35
C ARG A 173 -3.31 -7.39 14.08
N TYR A 174 -4.45 -7.39 13.38
CA TYR A 174 -5.77 -7.69 13.93
C TYR A 174 -6.42 -8.89 13.21
N PRO A 175 -5.79 -10.07 13.27
CA PRO A 175 -6.20 -11.21 12.45
C PRO A 175 -7.58 -11.74 12.83
N ASP A 176 -8.03 -11.66 14.08
CA ASP A 176 -9.34 -12.18 14.45
C ASP A 176 -10.47 -11.38 13.80
N PHE A 177 -10.28 -10.06 13.65
CA PHE A 177 -11.22 -9.18 12.98
C PHE A 177 -11.19 -9.33 11.45
N PHE A 178 -9.99 -9.34 10.84
CA PHE A 178 -9.84 -9.38 9.38
C PHE A 178 -9.88 -10.79 8.76
N SER A 179 -9.62 -11.84 9.55
CA SER A 179 -9.78 -13.23 9.14
C SER A 179 -11.20 -13.66 9.49
N GLY A 180 -12.21 -13.26 8.72
CA GLY A 180 -13.53 -13.81 9.03
C GLY A 180 -13.56 -15.34 8.83
N ASN A 181 -14.56 -15.98 9.42
CA ASN A 181 -14.62 -17.44 9.50
C ASN A 181 -14.75 -18.06 8.09
N PRO A 182 -13.89 -19.05 7.73
CA PRO A 182 -14.01 -19.75 6.45
C PRO A 182 -15.27 -20.64 6.33
N GLU A 183 -16.06 -20.81 7.39
CA GLU A 183 -17.26 -21.66 7.40
C GLU A 183 -18.58 -20.92 7.12
N THR A 184 -18.54 -19.58 7.09
CA THR A 184 -19.67 -18.77 6.63
C THR A 184 -19.20 -18.04 5.39
N ASP A 185 -19.90 -18.20 4.28
CA ASP A 185 -19.65 -17.49 3.00
C ASP A 185 -19.78 -15.94 3.12
N ASP A 186 -20.01 -15.43 4.34
CA ASP A 186 -20.03 -14.02 4.76
C ASP A 186 -18.83 -13.63 5.66
N GLY A 187 -17.84 -14.51 5.82
CA GLY A 187 -16.70 -14.36 6.70
C GLY A 187 -15.56 -13.51 6.13
N ASN A 188 -15.84 -12.44 5.41
CA ASN A 188 -14.91 -11.33 5.26
C ASN A 188 -15.65 -10.09 4.75
N LEU A 189 -16.13 -9.25 5.67
CA LEU A 189 -16.83 -8.01 5.30
C LEU A 189 -15.96 -7.06 4.44
N LEU A 190 -14.65 -7.32 4.35
CA LEU A 190 -13.70 -6.47 3.64
C LEU A 190 -12.85 -7.18 2.58
N ALA A 191 -12.94 -8.52 2.40
CA ALA A 191 -11.97 -9.23 1.53
C ALA A 191 -12.53 -10.15 0.45
N ASN A 192 -13.82 -10.15 0.14
CA ASN A 192 -14.29 -10.81 -1.08
C ASN A 192 -14.13 -9.89 -2.30
N SER A 193 -12.88 -9.71 -2.74
CA SER A 193 -12.48 -9.01 -3.97
C SER A 193 -12.77 -9.81 -5.25
N GLN A 194 -13.76 -10.70 -5.25
CA GLN A 194 -14.15 -11.51 -6.43
C GLN A 194 -15.66 -11.48 -6.73
N SER A 195 -16.42 -10.59 -6.08
CA SER A 195 -17.82 -10.31 -6.45
C SER A 195 -18.10 -8.82 -6.27
N PRO A 196 -18.98 -8.21 -7.08
CA PRO A 196 -19.34 -6.80 -6.91
C PRO A 196 -19.98 -6.61 -5.53
N ILE A 197 -19.24 -6.03 -4.59
CA ILE A 197 -19.76 -5.64 -3.28
C ILE A 197 -20.63 -4.41 -3.52
N SER A 198 -21.95 -4.59 -3.64
CA SER A 198 -22.91 -3.48 -3.76
C SER A 198 -22.64 -2.39 -2.70
N ARG A 199 -22.85 -1.11 -3.04
CA ARG A 199 -22.72 0.02 -2.08
C ARG A 199 -23.42 -0.24 -0.74
N SER A 200 -24.56 -0.94 -0.77
CA SER A 200 -25.28 -1.37 0.42
C SER A 200 -24.45 -2.26 1.36
N ARG A 201 -23.63 -3.19 0.85
CA ARG A 201 -22.78 -4.05 1.69
C ARG A 201 -21.65 -3.28 2.37
N ILE A 202 -21.15 -2.21 1.75
CA ILE A 202 -20.14 -1.32 2.36
C ILE A 202 -20.79 -0.56 3.52
N GLU A 203 -21.96 0.05 3.28
CA GLU A 203 -22.75 0.72 4.32
C GLU A 203 -23.13 -0.24 5.47
N ASP A 204 -23.52 -1.47 5.14
CA ASP A 204 -23.84 -2.51 6.11
C ASP A 204 -22.62 -2.92 6.93
N ALA A 205 -21.43 -3.05 6.31
CA ALA A 205 -20.19 -3.36 7.01
C ALA A 205 -19.76 -2.24 7.96
N VAL A 206 -19.94 -0.97 7.56
CA VAL A 206 -19.67 0.20 8.41
C VAL A 206 -20.64 0.27 9.58
N ASN A 207 -21.94 0.14 9.30
CA ASN A 207 -22.97 0.11 10.33
C ASN A 207 -22.76 -1.06 11.30
N ALA A 208 -22.29 -2.21 10.82
CA ALA A 208 -21.92 -3.34 11.67
C ALA A 208 -20.74 -3.02 12.58
N GLN A 209 -19.70 -2.34 12.08
CA GLN A 209 -18.55 -1.91 12.89
C GLN A 209 -18.94 -0.88 13.96
N ILE A 210 -19.69 0.16 13.57
CA ILE A 210 -20.19 1.18 14.50
C ILE A 210 -21.08 0.52 15.56
N ARG A 211 -22.01 -0.34 15.16
CA ARG A 211 -22.91 -1.07 16.07
C ARG A 211 -22.16 -2.03 17.00
N ALA A 212 -21.10 -2.69 16.53
CA ALA A 212 -20.29 -3.57 17.36
C ALA A 212 -19.54 -2.80 18.45
N LEU A 213 -19.01 -1.62 18.11
CA LEU A 213 -18.31 -0.75 19.06
C LEU A 213 -19.27 -0.06 20.04
N THR A 214 -20.45 0.36 19.58
CA THR A 214 -21.45 0.99 20.45
C THR A 214 -22.32 -0.02 21.21
N LYS A 215 -22.23 -1.31 20.88
CA LYS A 215 -23.17 -2.36 21.33
C LYS A 215 -24.64 -2.01 21.03
N GLY A 216 -24.88 -1.22 19.97
CA GLY A 216 -26.21 -0.72 19.58
C GLY A 216 -26.66 0.57 20.29
N ASP A 217 -25.79 1.22 21.05
CA ASP A 217 -26.05 2.50 21.71
C ASP A 217 -25.69 3.69 20.80
N VAL A 218 -26.69 4.22 20.09
CA VAL A 218 -26.53 5.32 19.11
C VAL A 218 -25.93 6.59 19.74
N THR A 219 -26.06 6.76 21.06
CA THR A 219 -25.52 7.96 21.74
C THR A 219 -23.99 7.97 21.84
N LYS A 220 -23.34 6.82 21.63
CA LYS A 220 -21.88 6.65 21.72
C LYS A 220 -21.18 6.63 20.37
N GLU A 221 -21.92 6.75 19.26
CA GLU A 221 -21.35 6.70 17.92
C GLU A 221 -20.29 7.78 17.70
N ALA A 222 -20.57 9.02 18.12
CA ALA A 222 -19.63 10.12 17.99
C ALA A 222 -18.34 9.90 18.80
N GLU A 223 -18.45 9.32 20.00
CA GLU A 223 -17.27 9.01 20.83
C GLU A 223 -16.43 7.90 20.21
N VAL A 224 -17.08 6.86 19.67
CA VAL A 224 -16.43 5.74 19.01
C VAL A 224 -15.71 6.18 17.72
N LEU A 225 -16.35 7.03 16.93
CA LEU A 225 -15.79 7.57 15.69
C LEU A 225 -14.55 8.45 15.97
N ALA A 226 -14.54 9.15 17.11
CA ALA A 226 -13.42 9.96 17.57
C ALA A 226 -12.28 9.16 18.23
N LEU A 227 -12.46 7.86 18.51
CA LEU A 227 -11.39 7.02 19.09
C LEU A 227 -10.21 6.90 18.12
N ASP A 228 -9.04 6.68 18.69
CA ASP A 228 -7.87 6.26 17.91
C ASP A 228 -8.17 4.97 17.11
N THR A 229 -7.72 4.94 15.85
CA THR A 229 -7.94 3.85 14.90
C THR A 229 -7.44 2.52 15.45
N HIS A 230 -6.23 2.48 16.03
CA HIS A 230 -5.69 1.26 16.58
C HIS A 230 -6.45 0.81 17.83
N ARG A 231 -6.90 1.73 18.68
CA ARG A 231 -7.73 1.41 19.83
C ARG A 231 -9.07 0.80 19.42
N ALA A 232 -9.75 1.38 18.43
CA ALA A 232 -11.01 0.86 17.90
C ALA A 232 -10.84 -0.54 17.29
N LEU A 233 -9.81 -0.73 16.46
CA LEU A 233 -9.51 -2.03 15.85
C LEU A 233 -9.11 -3.10 16.87
N THR A 234 -8.44 -2.72 17.96
CA THR A 234 -8.10 -3.63 19.06
C THR A 234 -9.36 -4.18 19.74
N GLU A 235 -10.33 -3.31 20.02
CA GLU A 235 -11.61 -3.71 20.62
C GLU A 235 -12.43 -4.58 19.66
N LEU A 236 -12.50 -4.22 18.38
CA LEU A 236 -13.16 -5.03 17.34
C LEU A 236 -12.52 -6.43 17.22
N ASN A 237 -11.19 -6.51 17.27
CA ASN A 237 -10.47 -7.78 17.24
C ASN A 237 -10.74 -8.65 18.47
N ALA A 238 -10.80 -8.05 19.66
CA ALA A 238 -11.15 -8.75 20.88
C ALA A 238 -12.57 -9.34 20.82
N GLN A 239 -13.54 -8.54 20.37
CA GLN A 239 -14.93 -9.00 20.19
C GLN A 239 -15.02 -10.14 19.16
N ALA A 240 -14.33 -10.03 18.03
CA ALA A 240 -14.30 -11.07 17.01
C ALA A 240 -13.70 -12.39 17.55
N ARG A 241 -12.65 -12.29 18.38
CA ARG A 241 -12.04 -13.44 19.05
C ARG A 241 -12.98 -14.10 20.04
N GLU A 242 -13.67 -13.33 20.88
CA GLU A 242 -14.65 -13.85 21.84
C GLU A 242 -15.80 -14.58 21.12
N TYR A 243 -16.29 -14.02 20.01
CA TYR A 243 -17.31 -14.62 19.19
C TYR A 243 -16.86 -15.97 18.58
N LYS A 244 -15.64 -16.03 18.04
CA LYS A 244 -15.05 -17.29 17.53
C LYS A 244 -14.91 -18.36 18.63
N GLN A 245 -14.48 -17.96 19.83
CA GLN A 245 -14.35 -18.86 20.96
C GLN A 245 -15.69 -19.44 21.39
N LEU A 246 -16.73 -18.59 21.51
CA LEU A 246 -18.09 -19.02 21.83
C LEU A 246 -18.62 -20.02 20.80
N ASN A 247 -18.50 -19.70 19.51
CA ASN A 247 -18.94 -20.61 18.44
C ASN A 247 -18.18 -21.94 18.45
N SER A 248 -16.87 -21.92 18.71
CA SER A 248 -16.07 -23.15 18.82
C SER A 248 -16.47 -24.03 20.01
N GLN A 249 -17.01 -23.44 21.09
CA GLN A 249 -17.51 -24.19 22.25
C GLN A 249 -18.92 -24.73 22.00
N LEU A 250 -19.77 -23.98 21.30
CA LEU A 250 -21.11 -24.40 20.89
C LEU A 250 -21.05 -25.56 19.87
N ASN A 251 -20.12 -25.51 18.90
CA ASN A 251 -19.96 -26.57 17.88
C ASN A 251 -19.27 -27.85 18.41
N LYS A 252 -18.76 -27.83 19.65
CA LYS A 252 -18.17 -29.02 20.32
C LYS A 252 -19.17 -29.78 21.20
N LYS A 253 -20.40 -29.28 21.34
CA LYS A 253 -21.52 -29.97 21.99
C LYS A 253 -22.40 -30.63 20.95
#